data_AF-A0A6C0EXY3-F1
#
_entry.id   AF-A0A6C0EXY3-F1
#
_cell.length_a   1.000
_cell.length_b   1.000
_cell.length_c   1.000
_cell.angle_alpha   90.00
_cell.angle_beta   90.00
_cell.angle_gamma   90.00
#
_symmetry.space_group_name_H-M   'P 1'
#
loop_
_entity.id
_entity.type
_entity.pdbx_description
1 polymer ?
#
loop_
_entity_poly.entity_id
_entity_poly.type
_entity_poly.pdbx_seq_one_letter_code
_entity_poly.pdbx_strand_id
1 'polypeptide(L)'
;MLLIIIMLIILLFIIIILIYFIKMKEGLNNDNITVVSGYWNVKNKHDNKYNEWFKTTLDINQKYIFFCDETNKKYISKFRNKETHFIDYPLNNFYSKKYVKDDWYHEIHIPSKELGMIWNEKIHLLKVAKDNDSNPTDFYIWIDAGLSIYREKSPPKERLNLKNIDSLPKNKLCCSIVDNTVTGTSFMIHKDIIDYFHDKYYETLNSCNTGFECGIDQKILTKMLEKYPELFHKMNDGYGQVINDLYNLYI
;
A
#
# COMPACT_ATOMS: atom_id res chain seq x y z
N MET A 1 18.58 -33.33 -48.35
CA MET A 1 19.05 -33.53 -46.96
C MET A 1 19.61 -32.25 -46.36
N LEU A 2 20.61 -31.60 -46.96
CA LEU A 2 21.20 -30.34 -46.46
C LEU A 2 20.18 -29.20 -46.28
N LEU A 3 19.29 -28.99 -47.26
CA LEU A 3 18.25 -27.95 -47.19
C LEU A 3 17.29 -28.14 -45.99
N ILE A 4 16.94 -29.40 -45.70
CA ILE A 4 16.05 -29.75 -44.58
C ILE A 4 16.75 -29.46 -43.25
N ILE A 5 18.04 -29.77 -43.13
CA ILE A 5 18.83 -29.47 -41.93
C ILE A 5 18.91 -27.96 -41.70
N ILE A 6 19.17 -27.16 -42.75
CA ILE A 6 19.20 -25.69 -42.66
C ILE A 6 17.84 -25.14 -42.21
N MET A 7 16.73 -25.64 -42.77
CA MET A 7 15.39 -25.22 -42.36
C MET A 7 15.09 -25.56 -40.89
N LEU A 8 15.51 -26.73 -40.41
CA LEU A 8 15.35 -27.12 -39.00
C LEU A 8 16.16 -26.23 -38.06
N ILE A 9 17.38 -25.86 -38.44
CA ILE A 9 18.22 -24.93 -37.66
C ILE A 9 17.58 -23.54 -37.59
N ILE A 10 17.08 -23.03 -38.72
CA ILE A 10 16.38 -21.73 -38.76
C ILE A 10 15.12 -21.77 -37.89
N LEU A 11 14.31 -22.83 -37.98
CA LEU A 11 13.11 -23.00 -37.17
C LEU A 11 13.44 -23.05 -35.66
N LEU A 12 14.48 -23.79 -35.27
CA LEU A 12 14.94 -23.86 -33.89
C LEU A 12 15.38 -22.49 -33.38
N PHE A 13 16.12 -21.74 -34.19
CA PHE A 13 16.59 -20.39 -33.84
C PHE A 13 15.41 -19.41 -33.65
N ILE A 14 14.41 -19.47 -34.54
CA ILE A 14 13.17 -18.69 -34.40
C ILE A 14 12.43 -19.05 -33.11
N ILE A 15 12.30 -20.34 -32.78
CA ILE A 15 11.66 -20.80 -31.54
C ILE A 15 12.40 -20.27 -30.31
N ILE A 16 13.73 -20.33 -30.28
CA ILE A 16 14.54 -19.81 -29.16
C ILE A 16 14.32 -18.29 -29.00
N ILE A 17 14.32 -17.54 -30.10
CA ILE A 17 14.05 -16.10 -30.09
C ILE A 17 12.63 -15.83 -29.56
N LEU A 18 11.63 -16.59 -30.00
CA LEU A 18 10.25 -16.46 -29.53
C LEU A 18 10.12 -16.75 -28.04
N ILE A 19 10.74 -17.83 -27.55
CA ILE A 19 10.78 -18.16 -26.12
C ILE A 19 11.47 -17.05 -25.33
N TYR A 20 12.57 -16.49 -25.85
CA TYR A 20 13.25 -15.37 -25.22
C TYR A 20 12.36 -14.12 -25.16
N PHE A 21 11.65 -13.78 -26.24
CA PHE A 21 10.72 -12.65 -26.25
C PHE A 21 9.51 -12.88 -25.33
N ILE A 22 8.98 -14.11 -25.27
CA ILE A 22 7.90 -14.47 -24.34
C ILE A 22 8.38 -14.32 -22.90
N LYS A 23 9.54 -14.88 -22.55
CA LYS A 23 10.13 -14.75 -21.21
C LYS A 23 10.48 -13.30 -20.86
N MET A 24 10.98 -12.51 -21.80
CA MET A 24 11.20 -11.08 -21.56
C MET A 24 9.88 -10.34 -21.34
N LYS A 25 8.83 -10.67 -22.11
CA LYS A 25 7.51 -10.05 -21.95
C LYS A 25 6.85 -10.45 -20.62
N GLU A 26 7.05 -11.68 -20.17
CA GLU A 26 6.63 -12.15 -18.83
C GLU A 26 7.43 -11.47 -17.72
N GLY A 27 8.76 -11.33 -17.86
CA GLY A 27 9.61 -10.62 -16.90
C GLY A 27 9.40 -9.10 -16.86
N LEU A 28 8.89 -8.50 -17.93
CA LEU A 28 8.52 -7.07 -18.00
C LEU A 28 7.14 -6.76 -17.40
N ASN A 29 6.29 -7.77 -17.18
CA ASN A 29 4.90 -7.59 -16.79
C ASN A 29 4.55 -8.08 -15.37
N ASN A 30 5.49 -8.65 -14.62
CA ASN A 30 5.23 -8.99 -13.24
C ASN A 30 5.63 -7.83 -12.33
N ASP A 31 4.64 -7.00 -12.01
CA ASP A 31 4.78 -6.08 -10.89
C ASP A 31 5.25 -6.86 -9.65
N ASN A 32 6.23 -6.29 -8.96
CA ASN A 32 6.71 -6.83 -7.69
C ASN A 32 6.10 -6.08 -6.48
N ILE A 33 5.27 -5.06 -6.76
CA ILE A 33 4.56 -4.26 -5.78
C ILE A 33 3.06 -4.18 -6.11
N THR A 34 2.21 -4.43 -5.13
CA THR A 34 0.79 -4.10 -5.16
C THR A 34 0.52 -2.95 -4.22
N VAL A 35 -0.15 -1.90 -4.72
CA VAL A 35 -0.62 -0.82 -3.86
C VAL A 35 -1.95 -1.22 -3.23
N VAL A 36 -2.05 -1.01 -1.93
CA VAL A 36 -3.27 -1.13 -1.15
C VAL A 36 -3.70 0.26 -0.69
N SER A 37 -4.94 0.60 -0.94
CA SER A 37 -5.50 1.89 -0.55
C SER A 37 -6.98 1.73 -0.22
N GLY A 38 -7.57 2.76 0.36
CA GLY A 38 -9.00 2.78 0.59
C GLY A 38 -9.55 4.17 0.89
N TYR A 39 -10.88 4.30 0.75
CA TYR A 39 -11.58 5.53 1.05
C TYR A 39 -13.02 5.26 1.50
N TRP A 40 -13.39 5.93 2.60
CA TRP A 40 -14.73 5.97 3.13
C TRP A 40 -15.08 7.41 3.47
N ASN A 41 -16.25 7.85 3.05
CA ASN A 41 -16.73 9.19 3.32
C ASN A 41 -17.21 9.31 4.79
N VAL A 42 -16.30 9.70 5.68
CA VAL A 42 -16.56 9.92 7.11
C VAL A 42 -16.19 11.35 7.50
N LYS A 43 -16.69 11.82 8.64
CA LYS A 43 -16.26 13.11 9.20
C LYS A 43 -14.75 13.06 9.47
N ASN A 44 -14.00 13.96 8.84
CA ASN A 44 -12.55 13.93 8.78
C ASN A 44 -11.95 15.34 8.95
N LYS A 45 -10.62 15.43 9.12
CA LYS A 45 -9.88 16.68 9.38
C LYS A 45 -9.67 17.58 8.16
N HIS A 46 -10.21 17.22 7.00
CA HIS A 46 -9.93 17.81 5.70
C HIS A 46 -11.18 18.12 4.88
N ASP A 47 -12.37 17.87 5.43
CA ASP A 47 -13.67 18.09 4.79
C ASP A 47 -13.69 17.57 3.34
N ASN A 48 -14.04 18.44 2.39
CA ASN A 48 -14.20 18.12 0.97
C ASN A 48 -12.91 18.28 0.14
N LYS A 49 -11.74 18.53 0.78
CA LYS A 49 -10.47 18.74 0.05
C LYS A 49 -10.04 17.53 -0.78
N TYR A 50 -10.53 16.34 -0.44
CA TYR A 50 -10.27 15.10 -1.17
C TYR A 50 -10.71 15.17 -2.64
N ASN A 51 -11.74 15.95 -3.00
CA ASN A 51 -12.17 16.12 -4.39
C ASN A 51 -11.04 16.66 -5.28
N GLU A 52 -10.24 17.59 -4.75
CA GLU A 52 -9.11 18.17 -5.48
C GLU A 52 -7.88 17.26 -5.40
N TRP A 53 -7.60 16.70 -4.23
CA TRP A 53 -6.44 15.82 -4.05
C TRP A 53 -6.52 14.57 -4.93
N PHE A 54 -7.71 13.95 -5.05
CA PHE A 54 -7.87 12.71 -5.82
C PHE A 54 -7.57 12.87 -7.31
N LYS A 55 -7.61 14.10 -7.86
CA LYS A 55 -7.21 14.38 -9.25
C LYS A 55 -5.74 14.02 -9.53
N THR A 56 -4.91 13.99 -8.50
CA THR A 56 -3.46 13.71 -8.62
C THR A 56 -3.02 12.54 -7.73
N THR A 57 -3.52 12.42 -6.51
CA THR A 57 -3.06 11.41 -5.55
C THR A 57 -3.42 9.97 -5.94
N LEU A 58 -4.52 9.79 -6.68
CA LEU A 58 -4.95 8.48 -7.19
C LEU A 58 -4.35 8.15 -8.56
N ASP A 59 -3.54 9.05 -9.11
CA ASP A 59 -2.93 8.93 -10.43
C ASP A 59 -1.59 8.15 -10.40
N ILE A 60 -1.24 7.49 -9.29
CA ILE A 60 -0.05 6.62 -9.24
C ILE A 60 -0.24 5.46 -10.21
N ASN A 61 0.70 5.28 -11.14
CA ASN A 61 0.64 4.23 -12.15
C ASN A 61 1.08 2.88 -11.59
N GLN A 62 0.26 2.26 -10.75
CA GLN A 62 0.51 0.91 -10.23
C GLN A 62 -0.79 0.13 -10.16
N LYS A 63 -0.73 -1.21 -10.10
CA LYS A 63 -1.87 -2.05 -9.73
C LYS A 63 -2.32 -1.68 -8.31
N TYR A 64 -3.60 -1.36 -8.17
CA TYR A 64 -4.22 -1.10 -6.87
C TYR A 64 -5.19 -2.22 -6.47
N ILE A 65 -5.16 -2.61 -5.22
CA ILE A 65 -6.31 -3.18 -4.51
C ILE A 65 -6.92 -2.04 -3.69
N PHE A 66 -8.14 -1.63 -4.04
CA PHE A 66 -8.79 -0.45 -3.47
C PHE A 66 -10.03 -0.86 -2.67
N PHE A 67 -10.00 -0.59 -1.37
CA PHE A 67 -11.10 -0.89 -0.45
C PHE A 67 -12.02 0.31 -0.27
N CYS A 68 -13.31 0.12 -0.49
CA CYS A 68 -14.35 1.13 -0.23
C CYS A 68 -15.72 0.47 -0.20
N ASP A 69 -16.76 1.17 0.22
CA ASP A 69 -18.13 0.72 -0.06
C ASP A 69 -18.55 1.00 -1.52
N GLU A 70 -19.62 0.35 -1.96
CA GLU A 70 -20.20 0.53 -3.30
C GLU A 70 -20.52 2.00 -3.68
N THR A 71 -20.87 2.85 -2.71
CA THR A 71 -21.15 4.28 -2.98
C THR A 71 -19.83 5.00 -3.32
N ASN A 72 -18.80 4.76 -2.52
CA ASN A 72 -17.48 5.36 -2.68
C ASN A 72 -16.74 4.83 -3.91
N LYS A 73 -16.98 3.58 -4.33
CA LYS A 73 -16.43 3.02 -5.57
C LYS A 73 -16.76 3.85 -6.81
N LYS A 74 -18.02 4.25 -6.96
CA LYS A 74 -18.46 5.13 -8.08
C LYS A 74 -17.80 6.50 -8.03
N TYR A 75 -17.55 7.01 -6.83
CA TYR A 75 -16.88 8.28 -6.62
C TYR A 75 -15.39 8.21 -7.00
N ILE A 76 -14.67 7.21 -6.47
CA ILE A 76 -13.24 6.98 -6.73
C ILE A 76 -12.95 6.70 -8.20
N SER A 77 -13.82 5.94 -8.88
CA SER A 77 -13.67 5.60 -10.30
C SER A 77 -13.65 6.82 -11.24
N LYS A 78 -14.11 7.99 -10.79
CA LYS A 78 -14.04 9.25 -11.56
C LYS A 78 -12.62 9.82 -11.62
N PHE A 79 -11.78 9.49 -10.65
CA PHE A 79 -10.43 10.04 -10.51
C PHE A 79 -9.34 9.06 -10.95
N ARG A 80 -9.66 7.76 -10.97
CA ARG A 80 -8.69 6.71 -11.27
C ARG A 80 -9.14 5.85 -12.44
N ASN A 81 -8.44 5.99 -13.56
CA ASN A 81 -8.65 5.22 -14.80
C ASN A 81 -7.53 4.18 -15.04
N LYS A 82 -6.85 3.76 -13.98
CA LYS A 82 -5.73 2.83 -14.00
C LYS A 82 -6.12 1.45 -13.44
N GLU A 83 -5.26 0.46 -13.63
CA GLU A 83 -5.46 -0.90 -13.13
C GLU A 83 -5.80 -0.90 -11.63
N THR A 84 -7.04 -1.31 -11.32
CA THR A 84 -7.61 -1.24 -9.97
C THR A 84 -8.58 -2.38 -9.77
N HIS A 85 -8.34 -3.18 -8.74
CA HIS A 85 -9.30 -4.15 -8.23
C HIS A 85 -10.02 -3.53 -7.03
N PHE A 86 -11.31 -3.22 -7.19
CA PHE A 86 -12.14 -2.69 -6.12
C PHE A 86 -12.72 -3.82 -5.27
N ILE A 87 -12.56 -3.73 -3.95
CA ILE A 87 -13.16 -4.65 -2.98
C ILE A 87 -14.20 -3.88 -2.17
N ASP A 88 -15.45 -4.36 -2.22
CA ASP A 88 -16.53 -3.83 -1.37
C ASP A 88 -16.24 -4.19 0.10
N TYR A 89 -15.96 -3.16 0.89
CA TYR A 89 -15.51 -3.33 2.27
C TYR A 89 -16.11 -2.23 3.16
N PRO A 90 -17.40 -2.35 3.53
CA PRO A 90 -18.07 -1.36 4.36
C PRO A 90 -17.47 -1.31 5.78
N LEU A 91 -17.60 -0.17 6.47
CA LEU A 91 -17.07 0.04 7.82
C LEU A 91 -17.51 -1.04 8.83
N ASN A 92 -18.67 -1.66 8.63
CA ASN A 92 -19.15 -2.75 9.48
C ASN A 92 -18.31 -4.03 9.42
N ASN A 93 -17.52 -4.21 8.36
CA ASN A 93 -16.66 -5.37 8.16
C ASN A 93 -15.25 -5.15 8.73
N PHE A 94 -14.94 -3.96 9.24
CA PHE A 94 -13.62 -3.62 9.72
C PHE A 94 -13.22 -4.49 10.92
N TYR A 95 -12.02 -5.06 10.85
CA TYR A 95 -11.41 -5.81 11.93
C TYR A 95 -11.08 -4.93 13.13
N SER A 96 -10.68 -3.67 12.89
CA SER A 96 -10.37 -2.68 13.92
C SER A 96 -11.57 -2.33 14.81
N LYS A 97 -12.81 -2.57 14.34
CA LYS A 97 -14.06 -2.26 15.05
C LYS A 97 -14.09 -2.79 16.49
N LYS A 98 -13.49 -3.97 16.73
CA LYS A 98 -13.45 -4.60 18.06
C LYS A 98 -12.51 -3.91 19.06
N TYR A 99 -11.66 -3.00 18.61
CA TYR A 99 -10.73 -2.24 19.46
C TYR A 99 -11.16 -0.78 19.68
N VAL A 100 -12.25 -0.36 19.03
CA VAL A 100 -12.77 1.00 19.16
C VAL A 100 -13.17 1.27 20.61
N LYS A 101 -12.75 2.42 21.13
CA LYS A 101 -13.08 2.88 22.48
C LYS A 101 -13.89 4.16 22.43
N ASP A 102 -14.60 4.44 23.52
CA ASP A 102 -15.46 5.62 23.59
C ASP A 102 -14.71 6.95 23.57
N ASP A 103 -13.46 6.93 24.04
CA ASP A 103 -12.55 8.06 24.09
C ASP A 103 -11.72 8.26 22.81
N TRP A 104 -12.02 7.54 21.72
CA TRP A 104 -11.46 7.78 20.38
C TRP A 104 -12.10 9.02 19.73
N TYR A 105 -11.92 10.17 20.37
CA TYR A 105 -12.43 11.43 19.87
C TYR A 105 -11.50 12.57 20.26
N HIS A 106 -11.14 13.37 19.26
CA HIS A 106 -10.49 14.65 19.44
C HIS A 106 -10.87 15.55 18.27
N GLU A 107 -11.40 16.74 18.55
CA GLU A 107 -11.98 17.65 17.55
C GLU A 107 -11.08 17.83 16.31
N ILE A 108 -9.78 18.03 16.52
CA ILE A 108 -8.80 18.23 15.45
C ILE A 108 -8.23 16.90 14.89
N HIS A 109 -7.76 16.00 15.76
CA HIS A 109 -6.98 14.84 15.32
C HIS A 109 -7.85 13.64 14.91
N ILE A 110 -8.96 13.39 15.61
CA ILE A 110 -9.90 12.30 15.33
C ILE A 110 -11.33 12.84 15.50
N PRO A 111 -11.84 13.59 14.51
CA PRO A 111 -13.18 14.17 14.59
C PRO A 111 -14.32 13.14 14.55
N SER A 112 -14.02 11.85 14.32
CA SER A 112 -14.97 10.73 14.33
C SER A 112 -14.28 9.41 14.67
N LYS A 113 -14.99 8.49 15.35
CA LYS A 113 -14.46 7.15 15.68
C LYS A 113 -14.17 6.35 14.42
N GLU A 114 -14.97 6.55 13.38
CA GLU A 114 -14.83 5.92 12.07
C GLU A 114 -13.51 6.30 11.40
N LEU A 115 -13.04 7.54 11.56
CA LEU A 115 -11.71 7.93 11.06
C LEU A 115 -10.60 7.14 11.78
N GLY A 116 -10.71 6.98 13.10
CA GLY A 116 -9.76 6.19 13.87
C GLY A 116 -9.80 4.69 13.51
N MET A 117 -10.98 4.16 13.18
CA MET A 117 -11.13 2.82 12.61
C MET A 117 -10.39 2.69 11.28
N ILE A 118 -10.62 3.60 10.32
CA ILE A 118 -9.94 3.61 9.01
C ILE A 118 -8.42 3.62 9.16
N TRP A 119 -7.90 4.46 10.07
CA TRP A 119 -6.46 4.50 10.32
C TRP A 119 -5.94 3.19 10.87
N ASN A 120 -6.63 2.59 11.85
CA ASN A 120 -6.23 1.31 12.44
C ASN A 120 -6.55 0.08 11.59
N GLU A 121 -7.25 0.22 10.46
CA GLU A 121 -7.61 -0.90 9.56
C GLU A 121 -6.50 -1.24 8.57
N LYS A 122 -5.59 -0.30 8.28
CA LYS A 122 -4.60 -0.37 7.19
C LYS A 122 -3.80 -1.67 7.16
N ILE A 123 -3.32 -2.13 8.32
CA ILE A 123 -2.55 -3.36 8.43
C ILE A 123 -3.42 -4.60 8.14
N HIS A 124 -4.68 -4.59 8.57
CA HIS A 124 -5.63 -5.64 8.21
C HIS A 124 -5.94 -5.63 6.71
N LEU A 125 -6.11 -4.47 6.08
CA LEU A 125 -6.35 -4.38 4.64
C LEU A 125 -5.17 -4.89 3.81
N LEU A 126 -3.92 -4.69 4.26
CA LEU A 126 -2.75 -5.31 3.64
C LEU A 126 -2.82 -6.83 3.71
N LYS A 127 -3.24 -7.38 4.85
CA LYS A 127 -3.45 -8.83 5.01
C LYS A 127 -4.56 -9.34 4.09
N VAL A 128 -5.72 -8.68 4.08
CA VAL A 128 -6.85 -9.04 3.21
C VAL A 128 -6.43 -8.97 1.74
N ALA A 129 -5.70 -7.93 1.35
CA ALA A 129 -5.17 -7.79 -0.01
C ALA A 129 -4.23 -8.95 -0.37
N LYS A 130 -3.23 -9.26 0.46
CA LYS A 130 -2.33 -10.40 0.28
C LYS A 130 -3.09 -11.71 0.11
N ASP A 131 -4.06 -11.98 0.98
CA ASP A 131 -4.78 -13.26 1.03
C ASP A 131 -5.75 -13.45 -0.14
N ASN A 132 -6.16 -12.37 -0.81
CA ASN A 132 -7.13 -12.39 -1.92
C ASN A 132 -6.54 -11.96 -3.27
N ASP A 133 -5.23 -11.72 -3.35
CA ASP A 133 -4.59 -11.32 -4.59
C ASP A 133 -4.44 -12.51 -5.55
N SER A 134 -5.15 -12.48 -6.67
CA SER A 134 -5.06 -13.51 -7.71
C SER A 134 -3.73 -13.51 -8.45
N ASN A 135 -2.98 -12.41 -8.38
CA ASN A 135 -1.62 -12.28 -8.91
C ASN A 135 -0.71 -11.65 -7.85
N PRO A 136 -0.31 -12.43 -6.84
CA PRO A 136 0.36 -11.92 -5.66
C PRO A 136 1.75 -11.37 -5.99
N THR A 137 2.04 -10.20 -5.44
CA THR A 137 3.34 -9.53 -5.56
C THR A 137 4.17 -9.75 -4.29
N ASP A 138 5.48 -9.57 -4.38
CA ASP A 138 6.36 -9.75 -3.22
C ASP A 138 6.12 -8.72 -2.13
N PHE A 139 5.85 -7.48 -2.51
CA PHE A 139 5.60 -6.38 -1.59
C PHE A 139 4.20 -5.81 -1.74
N TYR A 140 3.62 -5.43 -0.61
CA TYR A 140 2.38 -4.67 -0.53
C TYR A 140 2.68 -3.33 0.12
N ILE A 141 2.12 -2.26 -0.44
CA ILE A 141 2.32 -0.90 0.07
C ILE A 141 0.98 -0.28 0.42
N TRP A 142 0.84 0.18 1.66
CA TRP A 142 -0.27 1.05 1.99
C TRP A 142 0.02 2.46 1.46
N ILE A 143 -0.97 3.05 0.79
CA ILE A 143 -0.96 4.47 0.41
C ILE A 143 -2.29 5.09 0.80
N ASP A 144 -2.27 6.12 1.64
CA ASP A 144 -3.47 6.93 1.89
C ASP A 144 -4.00 7.50 0.57
N ALA A 145 -5.30 7.37 0.31
CA ALA A 145 -5.92 7.88 -0.92
C ALA A 145 -5.64 9.38 -1.15
N GLY A 146 -5.49 10.16 -0.07
CA GLY A 146 -5.14 11.58 -0.10
C GLY A 146 -3.66 11.86 0.22
N LEU A 147 -2.74 11.01 -0.26
CA LEU A 147 -1.29 11.08 -0.05
C LEU A 147 -0.73 12.50 -0.21
N SER A 148 -0.13 13.04 0.85
CA SER A 148 0.26 14.44 0.96
C SER A 148 1.20 14.93 -0.15
N ILE A 149 2.21 14.13 -0.50
CA ILE A 149 3.26 14.52 -1.46
C ILE A 149 2.77 14.72 -2.90
N TYR A 150 1.55 14.27 -3.21
CA TYR A 150 0.94 14.40 -4.53
C TYR A 150 -0.36 15.21 -4.51
N ARG A 151 -0.64 15.99 -3.46
CA ARG A 151 -1.84 16.85 -3.43
C ARG A 151 -1.80 18.02 -4.41
N GLU A 152 -0.59 18.47 -4.75
CA GLU A 152 -0.36 19.67 -5.58
C GLU A 152 0.46 19.35 -6.85
N LYS A 153 0.91 18.11 -7.02
CA LYS A 153 1.68 17.66 -8.18
C LYS A 153 1.32 16.23 -8.54
N SER A 154 1.35 15.91 -9.83
CA SER A 154 1.15 14.54 -10.30
C SER A 154 2.33 13.63 -9.92
N PRO A 155 2.07 12.34 -9.65
CA PRO A 155 3.13 11.35 -9.51
C PRO A 155 3.86 11.11 -10.84
N PRO A 156 5.06 10.49 -10.81
CA PRO A 156 5.72 9.97 -12.00
C PRO A 156 4.80 9.04 -12.81
N LYS A 157 5.00 9.01 -14.13
CA LYS A 157 4.18 8.19 -15.05
C LYS A 157 4.61 6.74 -15.06
N GLU A 158 5.82 6.47 -14.61
CA GLU A 158 6.43 5.16 -14.47
C GLU A 158 5.68 4.32 -13.43
N ARG A 159 5.78 2.99 -13.56
CA ARG A 159 5.29 2.07 -12.52
C ARG A 159 6.24 2.07 -11.32
N LEU A 160 5.75 1.62 -10.17
CA LEU A 160 6.59 1.28 -9.02
C LEU A 160 7.17 -0.13 -9.30
N ASN A 161 8.24 -0.24 -10.07
CA ASN A 161 8.92 -1.52 -10.29
C ASN A 161 10.40 -1.42 -9.89
N LEU A 162 10.71 -2.01 -8.75
CA LEU A 162 12.04 -1.96 -8.19
C LEU A 162 12.97 -2.96 -8.91
N LYS A 163 13.91 -2.45 -9.70
CA LYS A 163 15.01 -3.28 -10.25
C LYS A 163 15.83 -3.95 -9.14
N ASN A 164 15.94 -3.29 -7.99
CA ASN A 164 16.70 -3.74 -6.83
C ASN A 164 15.79 -4.10 -5.64
N ILE A 165 14.60 -4.66 -5.89
CA ILE A 165 13.64 -4.97 -4.80
C ILE A 165 14.22 -5.90 -3.74
N ASP A 166 15.13 -6.79 -4.14
CA ASP A 166 15.80 -7.73 -3.25
C ASP A 166 16.75 -7.07 -2.25
N SER A 167 17.10 -5.79 -2.45
CA SER A 167 17.89 -5.02 -1.48
C SER A 167 17.07 -4.59 -0.26
N LEU A 168 15.73 -4.62 -0.36
CA LEU A 168 14.86 -4.23 0.74
C LEU A 168 14.67 -5.38 1.74
N PRO A 169 14.56 -5.08 3.04
CA PRO A 169 14.37 -6.10 4.04
C PRO A 169 13.00 -6.77 3.90
N LYS A 170 13.02 -8.09 3.69
CA LYS A 170 11.81 -8.92 3.57
C LYS A 170 11.16 -9.24 4.93
N ASN A 171 11.82 -8.89 6.03
CA ASN A 171 11.36 -9.17 7.39
C ASN A 171 11.03 -7.91 8.20
N LYS A 172 10.83 -6.77 7.55
CA LYS A 172 10.56 -5.49 8.21
C LYS A 172 9.50 -4.65 7.49
N LEU A 173 8.84 -3.77 8.23
CA LEU A 173 8.08 -2.66 7.69
C LEU A 173 9.05 -1.58 7.20
N CYS A 174 9.01 -1.29 5.91
CA CYS A 174 9.73 -0.18 5.31
C CYS A 174 8.88 1.09 5.41
N CYS A 175 9.33 2.08 6.18
CA CYS A 175 8.53 3.26 6.51
C CYS A 175 9.38 4.53 6.65
N SER A 176 8.71 5.68 6.68
CA SER A 176 9.30 6.96 7.10
C SER A 176 9.24 7.11 8.61
N ILE A 177 10.29 7.66 9.22
CA ILE A 177 10.32 8.01 10.65
C ILE A 177 10.71 9.48 10.77
N VAL A 178 9.79 10.31 11.27
CA VAL A 178 9.97 11.76 11.46
C VAL A 178 9.89 12.06 12.94
N ASP A 179 10.91 12.68 13.52
CA ASP A 179 10.97 12.99 14.96
C ASP A 179 10.61 11.78 15.85
N ASN A 180 11.28 10.65 15.59
CA ASN A 180 11.05 9.35 16.24
C ASN A 180 9.62 8.78 16.10
N THR A 181 8.83 9.32 15.18
CA THR A 181 7.45 8.89 14.94
C THR A 181 7.33 8.22 13.58
N VAL A 182 6.86 6.97 13.56
CA VAL A 182 6.59 6.25 12.30
C VAL A 182 5.42 6.93 11.60
N THR A 183 5.52 7.27 10.31
CA THR A 183 4.41 7.89 9.58
C THR A 183 3.37 6.86 9.15
N GLY A 184 2.07 7.17 9.29
CA GLY A 184 0.98 6.29 8.86
C GLY A 184 0.54 6.47 7.39
N THR A 185 1.08 7.45 6.67
CA THR A 185 0.57 7.86 5.34
C THR A 185 0.92 6.89 4.22
N SER A 186 2.13 6.32 4.27
CA SER A 186 2.54 5.23 3.40
C SER A 186 3.65 4.40 4.03
N PHE A 187 3.61 3.09 3.77
CA PHE A 187 4.60 2.13 4.25
C PHE A 187 4.46 0.84 3.46
N MET A 188 5.56 0.12 3.32
CA MET A 188 5.66 -1.07 2.50
C MET A 188 6.11 -2.27 3.34
N ILE A 189 5.60 -3.45 3.00
CA ILE A 189 5.86 -4.68 3.74
C ILE A 189 5.91 -5.86 2.77
N HIS A 190 6.84 -6.78 3.00
CA HIS A 190 6.92 -8.01 2.24
C HIS A 190 5.81 -8.98 2.67
N LYS A 191 5.20 -9.68 1.70
CA LYS A 191 4.05 -10.57 1.91
C LYS A 191 4.25 -11.58 3.06
N ASP A 192 5.46 -12.11 3.21
CA ASP A 192 5.77 -13.18 4.17
C ASP A 192 5.67 -12.75 5.63
N ILE A 193 5.80 -11.46 5.94
CA ILE A 193 5.72 -10.96 7.32
C ILE A 193 4.42 -10.22 7.64
N ILE A 194 3.52 -10.05 6.67
CA ILE A 194 2.27 -9.32 6.88
C ILE A 194 1.46 -9.93 8.03
N ASP A 195 1.38 -11.26 8.11
CA ASP A 195 0.61 -11.94 9.15
C ASP A 195 1.22 -11.73 10.54
N TYR A 196 2.54 -11.87 10.66
CA TYR A 196 3.24 -11.63 11.92
C TYR A 196 3.15 -10.15 12.34
N PHE A 197 3.35 -9.22 11.39
CA PHE A 197 3.24 -7.79 11.65
C PHE A 197 1.82 -7.38 12.05
N HIS A 198 0.81 -7.96 11.40
CA HIS A 198 -0.60 -7.80 11.73
C HIS A 198 -0.88 -8.18 13.19
N ASP A 199 -0.41 -9.36 13.62
CA ASP A 199 -0.64 -9.81 14.99
C ASP A 199 0.03 -8.89 16.00
N LYS A 200 1.26 -8.45 15.74
CA LYS A 200 1.99 -7.50 16.60
C LYS A 200 1.37 -6.11 16.62
N TYR A 201 0.85 -5.63 15.49
CA TYR A 201 0.13 -4.37 15.43
C TYR A 201 -1.10 -4.41 16.33
N TYR A 202 -1.94 -5.44 16.20
CA TYR A 202 -3.17 -5.54 16.95
C TYR A 202 -2.97 -5.93 18.42
N GLU A 203 -1.90 -6.66 18.75
CA GLU A 203 -1.44 -6.83 20.14
C GLU A 203 -1.11 -5.46 20.76
N THR A 204 -0.39 -4.61 20.02
CA THR A 204 -0.02 -3.25 20.45
C THR A 204 -1.27 -2.37 20.59
N LEU A 205 -2.18 -2.39 19.62
CA LEU A 205 -3.46 -1.66 19.68
C LEU A 205 -4.30 -2.09 20.89
N ASN A 206 -4.41 -3.39 21.15
CA ASN A 206 -5.17 -3.92 22.28
C ASN A 206 -4.59 -3.46 23.64
N SER A 207 -3.27 -3.31 23.73
CA SER A 207 -2.59 -2.79 24.93
C SER A 207 -2.71 -1.27 25.12
N CYS A 208 -3.23 -0.54 24.13
CA CYS A 208 -3.38 0.91 24.22
C CYS A 208 -4.58 1.24 25.12
N ASN A 209 -4.34 1.71 26.35
CA ASN A 209 -5.37 1.82 27.39
C ASN A 209 -6.49 2.82 27.09
N THR A 210 -6.18 4.12 27.04
CA THR A 210 -7.16 5.21 26.94
C THR A 210 -6.58 6.37 26.13
N GLY A 211 -7.46 7.18 25.56
CA GLY A 211 -7.14 8.39 24.82
C GLY A 211 -7.35 8.26 23.32
N PHE A 212 -7.60 9.40 22.68
CA PHE A 212 -7.77 9.49 21.23
C PHE A 212 -6.52 9.03 20.48
N GLU A 213 -5.34 9.08 21.11
CA GLU A 213 -4.09 8.60 20.54
C GLU A 213 -4.16 7.13 20.13
N CYS A 214 -4.98 6.31 20.79
CA CYS A 214 -5.19 4.91 20.41
C CYS A 214 -5.94 4.78 19.07
N GLY A 215 -6.70 5.80 18.67
CA GLY A 215 -7.31 5.88 17.34
C GLY A 215 -6.36 6.37 16.25
N ILE A 216 -5.12 6.77 16.59
CA ILE A 216 -4.12 7.23 15.62
C ILE A 216 -3.14 6.08 15.33
N ASP A 217 -3.24 5.50 14.14
CA ASP A 217 -2.32 4.46 13.64
C ASP A 217 -0.84 4.84 13.79
N GLN A 218 -0.51 6.11 13.52
CA GLN A 218 0.83 6.67 13.70
C GLN A 218 1.37 6.46 15.12
N LYS A 219 0.52 6.63 16.14
CA LYS A 219 0.89 6.43 17.55
C LYS A 219 1.05 4.95 17.88
N ILE A 220 0.20 4.09 17.31
CA ILE A 220 0.30 2.63 17.49
C ILE A 220 1.56 2.07 16.84
N LEU A 221 1.86 2.47 15.59
CA LEU A 221 3.10 2.11 14.90
C LEU A 221 4.33 2.58 15.66
N THR A 222 4.29 3.77 16.26
CA THR A 222 5.41 4.30 17.04
C THR A 222 5.63 3.51 18.34
N LYS A 223 4.56 3.16 19.07
CA LYS A 223 4.65 2.26 20.23
C LYS A 223 5.17 0.88 19.83
N MET A 224 4.78 0.39 18.66
CA MET A 224 5.25 -0.88 18.13
C MET A 224 6.74 -0.80 17.76
N LEU A 225 7.23 0.32 17.21
CA LEU A 225 8.66 0.56 16.97
C LEU A 225 9.48 0.54 18.27
N GLU A 226 8.96 1.14 19.34
CA GLU A 226 9.62 1.13 20.66
C GLU A 226 9.71 -0.30 21.24
N LYS A 227 8.66 -1.10 21.06
CA LYS A 227 8.57 -2.46 21.60
C LYS A 227 9.31 -3.51 20.75
N TYR A 228 9.31 -3.33 19.43
CA TYR A 228 9.80 -4.29 18.44
C TYR A 228 10.63 -3.58 17.35
N PRO A 229 11.74 -2.88 17.71
CA PRO A 229 12.50 -2.07 16.76
C PRO A 229 13.08 -2.87 15.60
N GLU A 230 13.31 -4.17 15.79
CA GLU A 230 13.78 -5.09 14.76
C GLU A 230 12.81 -5.25 13.59
N LEU A 231 11.51 -4.96 13.78
CA LEU A 231 10.47 -5.06 12.75
C LEU A 231 10.39 -3.85 11.85
N PHE A 232 11.21 -2.82 12.07
CA PHE A 232 11.14 -1.57 11.32
C PHE A 232 12.44 -1.30 10.55
N HIS A 233 12.27 -0.79 9.34
CA HIS A 233 13.33 -0.28 8.51
C HIS A 233 12.97 1.14 8.08
N LYS A 234 13.74 2.10 8.59
CA LYS A 234 13.61 3.50 8.20
C LYS A 234 14.16 3.70 6.80
N MET A 235 13.32 4.16 5.88
CA MET A 235 13.73 4.55 4.53
C MET A 235 14.12 6.03 4.45
N ASN A 236 13.36 6.90 5.13
CA ASN A 236 13.53 8.36 5.04
C ASN A 236 12.90 9.11 6.24
N ASP A 237 13.02 10.44 6.18
CA ASP A 237 12.58 11.41 7.18
C ASP A 237 11.35 12.25 6.78
N GLY A 238 10.56 11.84 5.78
CA GLY A 238 9.45 12.67 5.29
C GLY A 238 8.11 11.95 5.15
N TYR A 239 7.02 12.66 5.46
CA TYR A 239 5.65 12.14 5.33
C TYR A 239 5.32 11.76 3.89
N GLY A 240 5.06 10.47 3.66
CA GLY A 240 4.71 9.94 2.34
C GLY A 240 5.91 9.69 1.40
N GLN A 241 7.13 10.01 1.82
CA GLN A 241 8.33 9.97 0.97
C GLN A 241 8.77 8.55 0.59
N VAL A 242 8.28 7.51 1.27
CA VAL A 242 8.50 6.11 0.86
C VAL A 242 8.20 5.93 -0.63
N ILE A 243 7.17 6.60 -1.16
CA ILE A 243 6.82 6.47 -2.58
C ILE A 243 7.87 7.09 -3.50
N ASN A 244 8.45 8.23 -3.12
CA ASN A 244 9.50 8.86 -3.93
C ASN A 244 10.78 8.01 -3.92
N ASP A 245 11.14 7.42 -2.79
CA ASP A 245 12.29 6.52 -2.71
C ASP A 245 12.09 5.30 -3.60
N LEU A 246 10.88 4.75 -3.66
CA LEU A 246 10.56 3.62 -4.54
C LEU A 246 10.70 3.96 -6.03
N TYR A 247 10.39 5.21 -6.42
CA TYR A 247 10.67 5.68 -7.78
C TYR A 247 12.16 5.90 -8.05
N ASN A 248 12.95 6.22 -7.03
CA ASN A 248 14.38 6.51 -7.17
C ASN A 248 15.27 5.27 -7.07
N LEU A 249 14.78 4.16 -6.50
CA LEU A 249 15.45 2.85 -6.48
C LEU A 249 15.64 2.21 -7.88
N TYR A 250 15.28 2.95 -8.93
CA TYR A 250 15.59 2.66 -10.33
C TYR A 250 17.00 3.07 -10.76
N ILE A 251 17.70 3.90 -9.97
CA ILE A 251 19.03 4.46 -10.28
C ILE A 251 20.14 3.61 -9.64
#